data_AF-A0A8S1B145-F1
#
_entry.id   AF-A0A8S1B145-F1
#
_cell.length_a   1.000
_cell.length_b   1.000
_cell.length_c   1.000
_cell.angle_alpha   90.00
_cell.angle_beta   90.00
_cell.angle_gamma   90.00
#
_symmetry.space_group_name_H-M   'P 1'
#
loop_
_entity.id
_entity.type
_entity.pdbx_description
1 polymer ?
#
loop_
_entity_poly.entity_id
_entity_poly.type
_entity_poly.pdbx_seq_one_letter_code
_entity_poly.pdbx_strand_id
1 'polypeptide(L)'
;MEVLVTRASAGKARKRTRNPENWKANIAKKNRYMPKKAPERIICAHKNEHLKCSSLTMTDIMNFHSSFYSSNKRSEQDALILKCCKT
;
A
#
# COMPACT_ATOMS: atom_id res chain seq x y z
N MET A 1 33.89 -36.14 33.67
CA MET A 1 34.09 -34.88 32.93
C MET A 1 32.79 -34.12 32.98
N GLU A 2 32.75 -33.03 33.75
CA GLU A 2 31.56 -32.17 33.85
C GLU A 2 31.55 -31.19 32.67
N VAL A 3 30.51 -31.24 31.85
CA VAL A 3 30.36 -30.33 30.70
C VAL A 3 29.64 -29.08 31.18
N LEU A 4 30.37 -27.96 31.25
CA LEU A 4 29.80 -26.65 31.54
C LEU A 4 28.90 -26.20 30.38
N VAL A 5 27.59 -26.37 30.53
CA VAL A 5 26.59 -25.92 29.56
C VAL A 5 26.34 -24.42 29.77
N THR A 6 26.85 -23.59 28.87
CA THR A 6 26.57 -22.15 28.85
C THR A 6 25.25 -21.87 28.10
N ARG A 7 24.45 -20.92 28.59
CA ARG A 7 23.20 -20.52 27.93
C ARG A 7 23.51 -19.76 26.63
N ALA A 8 22.86 -20.14 25.53
CA ALA A 8 23.00 -19.46 24.24
C ALA A 8 22.55 -17.99 24.34
N SER A 9 23.29 -17.08 23.69
CA SER A 9 22.98 -15.64 23.72
C SER A 9 21.63 -15.34 23.05
N ALA A 10 20.86 -14.44 23.68
CA ALA A 10 19.57 -14.01 23.15
C ALA A 10 19.75 -13.34 21.77
N GLY A 11 18.97 -13.76 20.78
CA GLY A 11 18.95 -13.17 19.44
C GLY A 11 19.63 -13.97 18.32
N LYS A 12 20.34 -15.06 18.62
CA LYS A 12 20.92 -15.97 17.60
C LYS A 12 20.25 -17.35 17.65
N ALA A 13 18.94 -17.39 17.40
CA ALA A 13 18.26 -18.67 17.21
C ALA A 13 18.81 -19.38 15.97
N ARG A 14 19.00 -20.71 16.03
CA ARG A 14 19.45 -21.54 14.89
C ARG A 14 18.56 -21.35 13.64
N LYS A 15 17.26 -21.14 13.86
CA LYS A 15 16.27 -21.02 12.78
C LYS A 15 16.20 -19.58 12.30
N ARG A 16 16.26 -19.38 10.98
CA ARG A 16 16.05 -18.07 10.34
C ARG A 16 14.65 -17.54 10.65
N THR A 17 14.57 -16.25 10.98
CA THR A 17 13.31 -15.52 11.09
C THR A 17 12.60 -15.53 9.74
N ARG A 18 11.30 -15.81 9.77
CA ARG A 18 10.45 -15.80 8.58
C ARG A 18 10.33 -14.36 8.07
N ASN A 19 10.82 -14.10 6.85
CA ASN A 19 10.58 -12.84 6.14
C ASN A 19 9.59 -13.07 4.99
N PRO A 20 8.28 -12.94 5.22
CA PRO A 20 7.26 -13.20 4.21
C PRO A 20 7.22 -12.15 3.10
N GLU A 21 7.71 -10.93 3.32
CA GLU A 21 7.66 -9.86 2.31
C GLU A 21 8.53 -10.19 1.10
N ASN A 22 9.67 -10.83 1.34
CA ASN A 22 10.61 -11.25 0.29
C ASN A 22 10.23 -12.57 -0.39
N TRP A 23 9.07 -13.14 -0.08
CA TRP A 23 8.62 -14.36 -0.74
C TRP A 23 8.16 -14.07 -2.15
N LYS A 24 8.65 -14.86 -3.12
CA LYS A 24 8.31 -14.71 -4.55
C LYS A 24 6.80 -14.59 -4.78
N ALA A 25 5.99 -15.40 -4.07
CA ALA A 25 4.54 -15.35 -4.15
C ALA A 25 3.95 -14.01 -3.69
N ASN A 26 4.48 -13.44 -2.60
CA ASN A 26 4.01 -12.16 -2.06
C ASN A 26 4.47 -10.98 -2.92
N ILE A 27 5.70 -11.03 -3.46
CA ILE A 27 6.19 -10.06 -4.45
C ILE A 27 5.31 -10.09 -5.70
N ALA A 28 5.03 -11.28 -6.25
CA ALA A 28 4.16 -11.43 -7.42
C ALA A 28 2.74 -10.93 -7.14
N LYS A 29 2.20 -11.20 -5.94
CA LYS A 29 0.91 -10.67 -5.50
C LYS A 29 0.94 -9.14 -5.46
N LYS A 30 1.95 -8.54 -4.82
CA LYS A 30 2.12 -7.09 -4.74
C LYS A 30 2.18 -6.46 -6.14
N ASN A 31 3.03 -6.99 -7.02
CA ASN A 31 3.17 -6.48 -8.39
C ASN A 31 1.88 -6.58 -9.21
N ARG A 32 1.04 -7.59 -8.94
CA ARG A 32 -0.27 -7.75 -9.62
C ARG A 32 -1.27 -6.66 -9.24
N TYR A 33 -1.25 -6.22 -7.98
CA TYR A 33 -2.19 -5.24 -7.43
C TYR A 33 -1.61 -3.81 -7.36
N MET A 34 -0.32 -3.64 -7.65
CA MET A 34 0.29 -2.31 -7.76
C MET A 34 -0.17 -1.59 -9.04
N PRO A 35 -0.18 -0.25 -9.02
CA PRO A 35 -0.52 0.54 -10.19
C PRO A 35 0.52 0.32 -11.30
N LYS A 36 0.05 0.08 -12.52
CA LYS A 36 0.92 -0.16 -13.68
C LYS A 36 1.49 1.11 -14.29
N LYS A 37 0.85 2.25 -14.04
CA LYS A 37 1.18 3.57 -14.58
C LYS A 37 0.90 4.63 -13.53
N ALA A 38 1.57 5.77 -13.65
CA ALA A 38 1.23 6.96 -12.88
C ALA A 38 -0.18 7.46 -13.28
N PRO A 39 -0.91 8.10 -12.37
CA PRO A 39 -2.22 8.67 -12.69
C PRO A 39 -2.05 9.83 -13.68
N GLU A 40 -2.95 9.91 -14.65
CA GLU A 40 -3.01 11.01 -15.61
C GLU A 40 -3.76 12.21 -15.03
N ARG A 41 -3.46 13.40 -15.55
CA ARG A 41 -4.18 14.61 -15.14
C ARG A 41 -5.58 14.59 -15.71
N ILE A 42 -6.55 14.76 -14.81
CA ILE A 42 -7.93 14.97 -15.22
C ILE A 42 -8.03 16.37 -15.83
N ILE A 43 -8.37 16.44 -17.12
CA ILE A 43 -8.54 17.70 -17.89
C ILE A 43 -10.03 18.08 -18.00
N CYS A 44 -10.92 17.39 -17.28
CA CYS A 44 -12.34 17.63 -17.49
C CYS A 44 -12.74 19.05 -17.06
N ALA A 45 -13.50 19.72 -17.92
CA ALA A 45 -13.95 21.10 -17.73
C ALA A 45 -15.28 21.20 -16.97
N HIS A 46 -15.66 20.16 -16.23
CA HIS A 46 -16.90 20.15 -15.47
C HIS A 46 -16.84 21.22 -14.37
N LYS A 47 -17.59 22.30 -14.55
CA LYS A 47 -17.80 23.37 -13.55
C LYS A 47 -19.19 23.20 -12.90
N ASN A 48 -19.43 22.03 -12.32
CA ASN A 48 -20.65 21.82 -11.54
C ASN A 48 -20.34 22.06 -10.06
N GLU A 49 -21.29 22.61 -9.31
CA GLU A 49 -21.14 22.92 -7.87
C GLU A 49 -20.67 21.70 -7.05
N HIS A 50 -21.07 20.51 -7.49
CA HIS A 50 -20.78 19.22 -6.85
C HIS A 50 -19.53 18.50 -7.39
N LEU A 51 -19.00 18.91 -8.55
CA LEU A 51 -17.87 18.24 -9.20
C LEU A 51 -16.73 19.23 -9.42
N LYS A 52 -15.78 19.25 -8.48
CA LYS A 52 -14.61 20.13 -8.49
C LYS A 52 -13.37 19.46 -9.11
N CYS A 53 -13.57 18.69 -10.16
CA CYS A 53 -12.50 17.93 -10.81
C CYS A 53 -11.38 18.82 -11.36
N SER A 54 -11.74 20.04 -11.82
CA SER A 54 -10.79 21.02 -12.35
C SER A 54 -9.94 21.70 -11.27
N SER A 55 -10.34 21.66 -10.00
CA SER A 55 -9.55 22.21 -8.89
C SER A 55 -8.61 21.20 -8.27
N LEU A 56 -8.69 19.91 -8.66
CA LEU A 56 -7.77 18.89 -8.16
C LEU A 56 -6.36 19.16 -8.72
N THR A 57 -5.42 19.34 -7.81
CA THR A 57 -4.02 19.47 -8.19
C THR A 57 -3.47 18.09 -8.53
N MET A 58 -2.36 18.06 -9.27
CA MET A 58 -1.69 16.80 -9.55
C MET A 58 -1.16 16.14 -8.27
N THR A 59 -0.83 16.94 -7.25
CA THR A 59 -0.46 16.46 -5.92
C THR A 59 -1.61 15.69 -5.26
N ASP A 60 -2.84 16.20 -5.33
CA ASP A 60 -4.02 15.53 -4.77
C ASP A 60 -4.27 14.19 -5.45
N ILE A 61 -4.14 14.16 -6.78
CA ILE A 61 -4.30 12.96 -7.60
C ILE A 61 -3.24 11.91 -7.23
N MET A 62 -1.98 12.31 -7.07
CA MET A 62 -0.89 11.42 -6.66
C MET A 62 -1.07 10.88 -5.24
N ASN A 63 -1.53 11.74 -4.31
CA ASN A 63 -1.81 11.35 -2.93
C ASN A 63 -2.96 10.34 -2.85
N PHE A 64 -4.04 10.60 -3.59
CA PHE A 64 -5.16 9.66 -3.69
C PHE A 64 -4.74 8.33 -4.29
N HIS A 65 -4.02 8.37 -5.42
CA HIS A 65 -3.52 7.18 -6.10
C HIS A 65 -2.61 6.34 -5.19
N SER A 66 -1.67 6.98 -4.49
CA SER A 66 -0.77 6.30 -3.56
C SER A 66 -1.54 5.68 -2.39
N SER A 67 -2.54 6.39 -1.86
CA SER A 67 -3.40 5.91 -0.77
C SER A 67 -4.28 4.73 -1.21
N PHE A 68 -4.86 4.80 -2.41
CA PHE A 68 -5.72 3.76 -2.97
C PHE A 68 -5.00 2.41 -3.15
N TYR A 69 -3.73 2.46 -3.59
CA TYR A 69 -2.91 1.26 -3.78
C TYR A 69 -2.03 0.90 -2.57
N SER A 70 -2.16 1.61 -1.45
CA SER A 70 -1.47 1.27 -0.20
C SER A 70 -1.95 -0.07 0.39
N SER A 71 -3.20 -0.43 0.09
CA SER A 71 -3.82 -1.70 0.45
C SER A 71 -4.39 -2.42 -0.77
N ASN A 72 -4.37 -3.75 -0.73
CA ASN A 72 -4.98 -4.62 -1.73
C ASN A 72 -6.38 -5.11 -1.32
N LYS A 73 -6.90 -4.67 -0.17
CA LYS A 73 -8.23 -5.05 0.32
C LYS A 73 -9.29 -4.14 -0.28
N ARG A 74 -10.22 -4.74 -0.99
CA ARG A 74 -11.35 -4.04 -1.62
C ARG A 74 -12.15 -3.19 -0.62
N SER A 75 -12.42 -3.71 0.57
CA SER A 75 -13.17 -2.98 1.61
C SER A 75 -12.50 -1.66 2.02
N GLU A 76 -11.17 -1.64 2.09
CA GLU A 76 -10.39 -0.44 2.46
C GLU A 76 -10.36 0.56 1.29
N GLN A 77 -10.28 0.08 0.05
CA GLN A 77 -10.38 0.90 -1.15
C GLN A 77 -11.77 1.54 -1.31
N ASP A 78 -12.83 0.75 -1.15
CA ASP A 78 -14.22 1.23 -1.23
C ASP A 78 -14.49 2.27 -0.14
N ALA A 79 -13.99 2.07 1.08
CA ALA A 79 -14.07 3.05 2.16
C ALA A 79 -13.35 4.37 1.83
N LEU A 80 -12.19 4.30 1.16
CA LEU A 80 -11.46 5.49 0.70
C LEU A 80 -12.28 6.28 -0.33
N ILE A 81 -12.87 5.59 -1.31
CA ILE A 81 -13.75 6.20 -2.32
C ILE A 81 -14.93 6.88 -1.63
N LEU A 82 -15.62 6.19 -0.72
CA LEU A 82 -16.77 6.75 0.00
C LEU A 82 -16.41 7.99 0.82
N LYS A 83 -15.21 8.04 1.42
CA LYS A 83 -14.72 9.22 2.14
C LYS A 83 -14.50 10.41 1.21
N CYS A 84 -14.03 10.17 -0.01
CA CYS A 84 -13.81 11.22 -1.01
C CYS A 84 -15.08 11.65 -1.75
N CYS A 85 -16.08 10.76 -1.87
CA CYS A 85 -17.34 11.03 -2.56
C CYS A 85 -18.44 11.59 -1.66
N LYS A 86 -18.30 11.55 -0.33
CA LYS A 86 -19.18 12.29 0.58
C LYS A 86 -18.87 13.78 0.50
N THR A 87 -19.57 14.45 -0.41
CA THR A 87 -19.85 15.89 -0.39
C THR A 87 -20.78 16.25 0.76
#